data_AF-A0A484R4S3-F1
#
_entry.id   AF-A0A484R4S3-F1
#
_cell.length_a   1.000
_cell.length_b   1.000
_cell.length_c   1.000
_cell.angle_alpha   90.00
_cell.angle_beta   90.00
_cell.angle_gamma   90.00
#
_symmetry.space_group_name_H-M   'P 1'
#
loop_
_entity.id
_entity.type
_entity.pdbx_description
1 polymer ?
#
loop_
_entity_poly.entity_id
_entity_poly.type
_entity_poly.pdbx_seq_one_letter_code
_entity_poly.pdbx_strand_id
1 'polypeptide(L)'
;MRTWLLALLVLAAEMILLAWDPAVPAETVPGVRTLTQAEFVLSDARVPPLTGWEAVALPDSWRASRPEARGVAWYRIRFTLDALPDAPKALYLPRVAVAGEVWLNGALLNARLPDDEPGSRQLRFNDKPLYFELPSRMFAVGQNEILVRMLGDPGVRSGLSAPRLGPAPIVARMMLPQRLLSSAMPYLLGVLMLSAMVLACAYAYRRRQYIDIPLTVAFAAIALILDLLPDLPFTRGELALLRVAAVAAGLSCLCHVAYRISMATQPAVPRCIVAIGALVIGAVAVMFPLGIDSDRVSVLLAPFYGLVAYVLALMLQTAWRLRSLRILLLVLTALGWAATFVHSSMLPLDVTPWDAYRYNTAAGVPLCAMMVLILAERFVQDRDAALRSRGEAVSAERARILQDMHDGMGAQLVTAKRLALRPDVDRGELALVIDESLQDLRLIIDSLDVSGGDVLPLLGNLRFRLTPRLAALGIRLSWSAEAMPPLAGLNAGGALSILRIVQEAINNALKHARPCHLHIEIGQDGQDLRIQVQDDGKGFDAAVAAKGAGGTGRGLPGMCLRAERLGGSVAVDSAPGRGTRVILRVPPQHAAQGRVSAFR
;
A
#
# COMPACT_ATOMS: atom_id res chain seq x y z
N MET A 1 13.73 13.67 12.11
CA MET A 1 13.45 14.08 13.51
C MET A 1 11.96 13.99 13.86
N ARG A 2 11.04 14.50 13.03
CA ARG A 2 9.59 14.49 13.33
C ARG A 2 8.92 13.11 13.44
N THR A 3 9.29 12.13 12.60
CA THR A 3 8.68 10.79 12.66
C THR A 3 9.09 9.98 13.89
N TRP A 4 10.26 10.27 14.47
CA TRP A 4 10.78 9.63 15.69
C TRP A 4 10.06 10.05 16.96
N LEU A 5 9.68 11.33 17.06
CA LEU A 5 8.84 11.84 18.14
C LEU A 5 7.47 11.15 18.13
N LEU A 6 6.88 10.97 16.94
CA LEU A 6 5.61 10.25 16.78
C LEU A 6 5.73 8.77 17.19
N ALA A 7 6.80 8.08 16.80
CA ALA A 7 7.02 6.69 17.17
C ALA A 7 7.23 6.50 18.69
N LEU A 8 7.93 7.43 19.34
CA LEU A 8 8.08 7.46 20.80
C LEU A 8 6.76 7.77 21.52
N LEU A 9 5.95 8.68 20.98
CA LEU A 9 4.60 8.96 21.49
C LEU A 9 3.68 7.74 21.36
N VAL A 10 3.77 6.99 20.26
CA VAL A 10 3.03 5.73 20.06
C VAL A 10 3.40 4.70 21.13
N LEU A 11 4.69 4.55 21.43
CA LEU A 11 5.18 3.66 22.49
C LEU A 11 4.80 4.11 23.89
N ALA A 12 4.85 5.42 24.15
CA ALA A 12 4.38 5.97 25.42
C ALA A 12 2.88 5.72 25.60
N ALA A 13 2.07 5.90 24.54
CA ALA A 13 0.66 5.59 24.54
C ALA A 13 0.39 4.10 24.78
N GLU A 14 1.19 3.22 24.17
CA GLU A 14 1.10 1.77 24.41
C GLU A 14 1.46 1.38 25.84
N MET A 15 2.53 1.94 26.40
CA MET A 15 2.90 1.72 27.80
C MET A 15 1.82 2.23 28.76
N ILE A 16 1.20 3.37 28.46
CA ILE A 16 0.05 3.89 29.21
C ILE A 16 -1.12 2.90 29.09
N LEU A 17 -1.45 2.42 27.89
CA LEU A 17 -2.54 1.47 27.66
C LEU A 17 -2.32 0.14 28.40
N LEU A 18 -1.09 -0.38 28.41
CA LEU A 18 -0.73 -1.63 29.10
C LEU A 18 -0.70 -1.49 30.62
N ALA A 19 -0.34 -0.30 31.12
CA ALA A 19 -0.35 0.00 32.56
C ALA A 19 -1.72 0.49 33.07
N TRP A 20 -2.66 0.78 32.17
CA TRP A 20 -3.98 1.29 32.52
C TRP A 20 -4.87 0.14 33.00
N ASP A 21 -5.22 0.15 34.28
CA ASP A 21 -6.32 -0.67 34.80
C ASP A 21 -7.63 0.15 34.77
N PRO A 22 -8.56 -0.13 33.84
CA PRO A 22 -9.84 0.57 33.80
C PRO A 22 -10.77 0.13 34.94
N ALA A 23 -10.45 -0.95 35.65
CA ALA A 23 -11.23 -1.40 36.80
C ALA A 23 -10.82 -0.63 38.06
N VAL A 24 -11.29 0.62 38.19
CA VAL A 24 -11.28 1.28 39.50
C VAL A 24 -12.17 0.44 40.44
N PRO A 25 -11.65 -0.09 41.56
CA PRO A 25 -12.45 -0.81 42.53
C PRO A 25 -13.49 0.16 43.08
N ALA A 26 -14.78 -0.15 42.93
CA ALA A 26 -15.84 0.76 43.33
C ALA A 26 -15.83 1.10 44.84
N GLU A 27 -15.20 0.25 45.66
CA GLU A 27 -14.95 0.50 47.09
C GLU A 27 -14.06 1.72 47.35
N THR A 28 -13.30 2.18 46.36
CA THR A 28 -12.41 3.35 46.46
C THR A 28 -13.10 4.68 46.11
N VAL A 29 -14.34 4.64 45.59
CA VAL A 29 -15.05 5.83 45.11
C VAL A 29 -16.19 6.20 46.08
N PRO A 30 -16.12 7.35 46.78
CA PRO A 30 -17.15 7.78 47.72
C PRO A 30 -18.53 7.87 47.05
N GLY A 31 -19.54 7.27 47.69
CA GLY A 31 -20.93 7.32 47.24
C GLY A 31 -21.31 6.31 46.16
N VAL A 32 -20.39 5.46 45.69
CA VAL A 32 -20.70 4.34 44.78
C VAL A 32 -20.74 3.05 45.60
N ARG A 33 -21.83 2.30 45.49
CA ARG A 33 -22.03 1.00 46.14
C ARG A 33 -22.03 -0.12 45.10
N THR A 34 -21.23 -1.16 45.34
CA THR A 34 -21.27 -2.40 44.55
C THR A 34 -22.25 -3.38 45.20
N LEU A 35 -23.17 -3.92 44.41
CA LEU A 35 -24.13 -4.90 44.86
C LEU A 35 -23.59 -6.30 44.55
N THR A 36 -23.06 -6.98 45.57
CA THR A 36 -22.36 -8.28 45.44
C THR A 36 -23.22 -9.49 45.80
N GLN A 37 -24.46 -9.28 46.27
CA GLN A 37 -25.37 -10.34 46.67
C GLN A 37 -26.62 -10.29 45.80
N ALA A 38 -27.05 -11.45 45.31
CA ALA A 38 -28.23 -11.61 44.48
C ALA A 38 -28.95 -12.91 44.82
N GLU A 39 -30.19 -13.03 44.34
CA GLU A 39 -30.93 -14.27 44.24
C GLU A 39 -31.03 -14.65 42.76
N PHE A 40 -30.98 -15.94 42.44
CA PHE A 40 -31.02 -16.48 41.09
C PHE A 40 -32.13 -17.53 40.96
N VAL A 41 -32.77 -17.58 39.80
CA VAL A 41 -33.72 -18.64 39.44
C VAL A 41 -33.75 -18.85 37.92
N LEU A 42 -33.69 -20.10 37.49
CA LEU A 42 -33.84 -20.48 36.09
C LEU A 42 -35.34 -20.58 35.76
N SER A 43 -35.84 -19.68 34.92
CA SER A 43 -37.26 -19.65 34.52
C SER A 43 -37.45 -18.81 33.27
N ASP A 44 -38.19 -19.34 32.31
CA ASP A 44 -38.62 -18.68 31.08
C ASP A 44 -39.82 -17.73 31.27
N ALA A 45 -40.39 -17.69 32.48
CA ALA A 45 -41.52 -16.84 32.82
C ALA A 45 -41.24 -15.37 32.45
N ARG A 46 -42.25 -14.72 31.85
CA ARG A 46 -42.23 -13.30 31.49
C ARG A 46 -42.31 -12.36 32.70
N VAL A 47 -42.67 -12.90 33.85
CA VAL A 47 -42.82 -12.19 35.12
C VAL A 47 -41.89 -12.87 36.14
N PRO A 48 -41.28 -12.13 37.09
CA PRO A 48 -40.42 -12.73 38.09
C PRO A 48 -41.16 -13.84 38.86
N PRO A 49 -40.60 -15.06 38.95
CA PRO A 49 -41.24 -16.15 39.66
C PRO A 49 -41.31 -15.87 41.17
N LEU A 50 -42.33 -16.43 41.83
CA LEU A 50 -42.58 -16.21 43.26
C LEU A 50 -41.67 -17.08 44.16
N THR A 51 -41.26 -18.26 43.67
CA THR A 51 -40.49 -19.26 44.41
C THR A 51 -39.31 -19.79 43.58
N GLY A 52 -38.41 -20.56 44.19
CA GLY A 52 -37.25 -21.16 43.50
C GLY A 52 -35.99 -20.30 43.43
N TRP A 53 -35.92 -19.25 44.26
CA TRP A 53 -34.77 -18.35 44.33
C TRP A 53 -33.65 -18.92 45.19
N GLU A 54 -32.43 -18.93 44.65
CA GLU A 54 -31.21 -19.36 45.34
C GLU A 54 -30.27 -18.16 45.54
N ALA A 55 -29.67 -18.03 46.72
CA ALA A 55 -28.69 -16.97 46.97
C ALA A 55 -27.41 -17.21 46.15
N VAL A 56 -26.92 -16.16 45.48
CA VAL A 56 -25.70 -16.19 44.67
C VAL A 56 -24.87 -14.93 44.90
N ALA A 57 -23.55 -15.10 44.95
CA ALA A 57 -22.62 -13.99 44.98
C ALA A 57 -22.35 -13.47 43.56
N LEU A 58 -22.21 -12.15 43.41
CA LEU A 58 -21.82 -11.49 42.18
C LEU A 58 -20.35 -11.04 42.26
N PRO A 59 -19.57 -11.12 41.16
CA PRO A 59 -19.97 -11.57 39.82
C PRO A 59 -20.25 -13.08 39.75
N ASP A 60 -21.34 -13.46 39.08
CA ASP A 60 -21.72 -14.86 38.88
C ASP A 60 -21.37 -15.30 37.45
N SER A 61 -20.69 -16.44 37.33
CA SER A 61 -20.37 -17.09 36.08
C SER A 61 -21.09 -18.44 36.04
N TRP A 62 -22.07 -18.58 35.15
CA TRP A 62 -22.85 -19.81 35.03
C TRP A 62 -21.93 -20.99 34.73
N ARG A 63 -20.87 -20.79 33.96
CA ARG A 63 -19.96 -21.87 33.65
C ARG A 63 -19.20 -22.43 34.86
N ALA A 64 -19.01 -21.62 35.90
CA ALA A 64 -18.38 -22.04 37.15
C ALA A 64 -19.41 -22.55 38.17
N SER A 65 -20.53 -21.83 38.33
CA SER A 65 -21.56 -22.17 39.31
C SER A 65 -22.53 -23.24 38.82
N ARG A 66 -22.82 -23.28 37.52
CA ARG A 66 -23.91 -24.05 36.87
C ARG A 66 -23.56 -24.46 35.41
N PRO A 67 -22.61 -25.39 35.20
CA PRO A 67 -22.04 -25.66 33.87
C PRO A 67 -23.02 -26.11 32.79
N GLU A 68 -24.14 -26.70 33.19
CA GLU A 68 -25.18 -27.24 32.30
C GLU A 68 -26.39 -26.29 32.13
N ALA A 69 -26.40 -25.14 32.83
CA ALA A 69 -27.53 -24.22 32.78
C ALA A 69 -27.69 -23.60 31.38
N ARG A 70 -28.88 -23.78 30.80
CA ARG A 70 -29.28 -23.24 29.51
C ARG A 70 -30.68 -22.66 29.61
N GLY A 71 -30.92 -21.52 28.95
CA GLY A 71 -32.22 -20.87 28.87
C GLY A 71 -32.28 -19.56 29.64
N VAL A 72 -33.49 -19.09 29.90
CA VAL A 72 -33.73 -17.80 30.54
C VAL A 72 -33.64 -17.93 32.05
N ALA A 73 -32.98 -16.97 32.69
CA ALA A 73 -32.91 -16.85 34.13
C ALA A 73 -33.23 -15.45 34.60
N TRP A 74 -33.61 -15.38 35.87
CA TRP A 74 -33.82 -14.14 36.59
C TRP A 74 -32.80 -13.99 37.72
N TYR A 75 -32.26 -12.79 37.84
CA TYR A 75 -31.53 -12.32 39.01
C TYR A 75 -32.36 -11.30 39.75
N ARG A 76 -32.44 -11.40 41.08
CA ARG A 76 -33.03 -10.40 41.96
C ARG A 76 -31.96 -9.87 42.89
N ILE A 77 -31.77 -8.56 42.89
CA ILE A 77 -30.78 -7.88 43.70
C ILE A 77 -31.53 -6.91 44.60
N ARG A 78 -31.49 -7.16 45.91
CA ARG A 78 -32.14 -6.32 46.92
C ARG A 78 -31.13 -5.39 47.56
N PHE A 79 -31.52 -4.13 47.74
CA PHE A 79 -30.71 -3.15 48.46
C PHE A 79 -31.60 -2.19 49.23
N THR A 80 -31.05 -1.59 50.28
CA THR A 80 -31.77 -0.63 51.13
C THR A 80 -31.26 0.79 50.92
N LEU A 81 -32.17 1.75 51.00
CA LEU A 81 -31.90 3.18 51.02
C LEU A 81 -32.53 3.81 52.26
N ASP A 82 -31.74 4.56 53.03
CA ASP A 82 -32.20 5.20 54.26
C ASP A 82 -33.05 6.46 54.00
N ALA A 83 -32.81 7.10 52.85
CA ALA A 83 -33.56 8.27 52.38
C ALA A 83 -33.68 8.28 50.86
N LEU A 84 -34.65 9.04 50.34
CA LEU A 84 -34.78 9.30 48.91
C LEU A 84 -33.54 10.06 48.41
N PRO A 85 -33.01 9.75 47.22
CA PRO A 85 -31.85 10.45 46.70
C PRO A 85 -32.15 11.92 46.40
N ASP A 86 -31.35 12.86 46.92
CA ASP A 86 -31.48 14.29 46.61
C ASP A 86 -31.15 14.64 45.14
N ALA A 87 -30.45 13.73 44.45
CA ALA A 87 -30.02 13.86 43.06
C ALA A 87 -30.17 12.51 42.34
N PRO A 88 -30.31 12.50 41.00
CA PRO A 88 -30.40 11.27 40.22
C PRO A 88 -29.19 10.35 40.47
N LYS A 89 -29.48 9.07 40.67
CA LYS A 89 -28.47 8.02 40.77
C LYS A 89 -28.32 7.37 39.40
N ALA A 90 -27.19 6.72 39.15
CA ALA A 90 -27.00 5.88 37.98
C ALA A 90 -26.76 4.43 38.40
N LEU A 91 -27.39 3.52 37.65
CA LEU A 91 -27.16 2.09 37.72
C LEU A 91 -26.24 1.69 36.57
N TYR A 92 -25.12 1.08 36.93
CA TYR A 92 -24.10 0.63 35.99
C TYR A 92 -23.93 -0.89 36.10
N LEU A 93 -24.11 -1.59 34.98
CA LEU A 93 -23.84 -3.02 34.88
C LEU A 93 -22.62 -3.21 33.96
N PRO A 94 -21.45 -3.56 34.54
CA PRO A 94 -20.23 -3.76 33.77
C PRO A 94 -20.37 -4.77 32.63
N ARG A 95 -21.10 -5.88 32.87
CA ARG A 95 -21.31 -6.96 31.91
C ARG A 95 -22.59 -7.75 32.21
N VAL A 96 -23.40 -7.95 31.17
CA VAL A 96 -24.54 -8.86 31.16
C VAL A 96 -24.38 -9.74 29.92
N ALA A 97 -24.23 -11.05 30.08
CA ALA A 97 -23.76 -11.91 28.98
C ALA A 97 -24.68 -11.90 27.75
N VAL A 98 -25.99 -12.08 27.92
CA VAL A 98 -26.98 -12.02 26.82
C VAL A 98 -27.98 -10.92 27.14
N ALA A 99 -28.49 -10.21 26.12
CA ALA A 99 -29.40 -9.07 26.26
C ALA A 99 -30.37 -9.29 27.41
N GLY A 100 -30.24 -8.47 28.46
CA GLY A 100 -31.00 -8.64 29.68
C GLY A 100 -32.03 -7.55 29.82
N GLU A 101 -33.28 -7.90 30.14
CA GLU A 101 -34.27 -6.92 30.59
C GLU A 101 -33.92 -6.52 32.02
N VAL A 102 -33.70 -5.22 32.23
CA VAL A 102 -33.37 -4.68 33.55
C VAL A 102 -34.57 -3.91 34.07
N TRP A 103 -35.02 -4.26 35.26
CA TRP A 103 -36.12 -3.62 35.94
C TRP A 103 -35.65 -3.04 37.28
N LEU A 104 -36.26 -1.93 37.67
CA LEU A 104 -36.09 -1.32 38.99
C LEU A 104 -37.47 -1.09 39.60
N ASN A 105 -37.74 -1.71 40.74
CA ASN A 105 -39.02 -1.57 41.45
C ASN A 105 -40.25 -1.73 40.53
N GLY A 106 -40.22 -2.72 39.62
CA GLY A 106 -41.29 -2.97 38.65
C GLY A 106 -41.32 -2.08 37.40
N ALA A 107 -40.42 -1.10 37.27
CA ALA A 107 -40.26 -0.29 36.05
C ALA A 107 -39.16 -0.85 35.14
N LEU A 108 -39.48 -1.13 33.88
CA LEU A 108 -38.54 -1.59 32.87
C LEU A 108 -37.62 -0.45 32.39
N LEU A 109 -36.31 -0.66 32.42
CA LEU A 109 -35.29 0.37 32.13
C LEU A 109 -34.77 0.35 30.68
N ASN A 110 -34.90 -0.76 29.97
CA ASN A 110 -34.44 -0.92 28.59
C ASN A 110 -35.50 -1.59 27.70
N ALA A 111 -35.23 -1.66 26.39
CA ALA A 111 -36.11 -2.36 25.47
C ALA A 111 -36.26 -3.83 25.88
N ARG A 112 -37.50 -4.36 25.76
CA ARG A 112 -37.78 -5.79 25.99
C ARG A 112 -36.96 -6.65 25.05
N LEU A 113 -36.66 -7.86 25.51
CA LEU A 113 -36.17 -8.91 24.63
C LEU A 113 -37.19 -9.11 23.50
N PRO A 114 -36.76 -9.19 22.23
CA PRO A 114 -37.60 -9.73 21.18
C PRO A 114 -38.15 -11.09 21.64
N ASP A 115 -39.38 -11.43 21.25
CA ASP A 115 -39.92 -12.76 21.45
C ASP A 115 -39.12 -13.73 20.56
N ASP A 116 -37.94 -14.11 21.02
CA ASP A 116 -37.18 -15.21 20.44
C ASP A 116 -37.95 -16.49 20.77
N GLU A 117 -38.54 -17.12 19.76
CA GLU A 117 -39.05 -18.48 19.90
C GLU A 117 -37.95 -19.35 20.51
N PRO A 118 -38.28 -20.27 21.45
CA PRO A 118 -37.32 -21.27 21.91
C PRO A 118 -36.73 -22.02 20.71
N GLY A 119 -35.50 -21.67 20.31
CA GLY A 119 -34.86 -22.17 19.08
C GLY A 119 -34.49 -21.13 18.03
N SER A 120 -34.78 -19.83 18.24
CA SER A 120 -34.26 -18.78 17.36
C SER A 120 -32.73 -18.79 17.42
N ARG A 121 -32.09 -18.85 16.25
CA ARG A 121 -30.62 -18.97 16.11
C ARG A 121 -29.88 -17.66 16.43
N GLN A 122 -30.59 -16.58 16.77
CA GLN A 122 -30.04 -15.22 16.91
C GLN A 122 -30.14 -14.71 18.35
N LEU A 123 -29.38 -15.33 19.25
CA LEU A 123 -29.16 -14.78 20.59
C LEU A 123 -28.51 -13.39 20.47
N ARG A 124 -29.22 -12.32 20.84
CA ARG A 124 -28.64 -10.96 20.89
C ARG A 124 -27.77 -10.80 22.14
N PHE A 125 -26.45 -10.93 22.00
CA PHE A 125 -25.51 -10.75 23.10
C PHE A 125 -25.20 -9.27 23.36
N ASN A 126 -25.06 -8.88 24.62
CA ASN A 126 -24.71 -7.52 24.98
C ASN A 126 -23.28 -7.43 25.55
N ASP A 127 -22.30 -7.31 24.66
CA ASP A 127 -20.89 -7.09 25.05
C ASP A 127 -20.64 -5.65 25.54
N LYS A 128 -21.65 -4.78 25.53
CA LYS A 128 -21.55 -3.38 25.97
C LYS A 128 -22.05 -3.23 27.40
N PRO A 129 -21.33 -2.47 28.24
CA PRO A 129 -21.82 -2.18 29.59
C PRO A 129 -23.12 -1.37 29.53
N LEU A 130 -24.06 -1.70 30.42
CA LEU A 130 -25.33 -0.98 30.52
C LEU A 130 -25.21 0.15 31.53
N TYR A 131 -25.77 1.30 31.17
CA TYR A 131 -25.81 2.49 31.99
C TYR A 131 -27.21 3.07 31.94
N PHE A 132 -27.81 3.25 33.11
CA PHE A 132 -29.12 3.85 33.29
C PHE A 132 -29.01 5.02 34.24
N GLU A 133 -29.46 6.19 33.81
CA GLU A 133 -29.66 7.34 34.68
C GLU A 133 -31.07 7.25 35.28
N LEU A 134 -31.15 7.21 36.61
CA LEU A 134 -32.35 6.87 37.37
C LEU A 134 -32.82 8.09 38.17
N PRO A 135 -33.97 8.67 37.83
CA PRO A 135 -34.60 9.73 38.62
C PRO A 135 -34.87 9.27 40.06
N SER A 136 -34.73 10.16 41.04
CA SER A 136 -34.94 9.85 42.46
C SER A 136 -36.30 9.21 42.76
N ARG A 137 -37.34 9.58 41.99
CA ARG A 137 -38.71 9.05 42.11
C ARG A 137 -38.87 7.56 41.78
N MET A 138 -37.87 6.93 41.15
CA MET A 138 -37.90 5.49 40.89
C MET A 138 -37.49 4.66 42.12
N PHE A 139 -36.94 5.31 43.15
CA PHE A 139 -36.50 4.66 44.38
C PHE A 139 -37.57 4.80 45.47
N ALA A 140 -37.66 3.79 46.32
CA ALA A 140 -38.42 3.81 47.57
C ALA A 140 -37.47 4.00 48.76
N VAL A 141 -37.96 4.63 49.83
CA VAL A 141 -37.26 4.60 51.13
C VAL A 141 -37.43 3.20 51.73
N GLY A 142 -36.34 2.59 52.21
CA GLY A 142 -36.32 1.20 52.64
C GLY A 142 -35.85 0.25 51.54
N GLN A 143 -36.58 -0.84 51.30
CA GLN A 143 -36.18 -1.89 50.36
C GLN A 143 -36.45 -1.50 48.90
N ASN A 144 -35.45 -1.72 48.06
CA ASN A 144 -35.52 -1.57 46.61
C ASN A 144 -35.04 -2.88 45.96
N GLU A 145 -35.54 -3.15 44.75
CA GLU A 145 -35.17 -4.33 43.98
C GLU A 145 -34.76 -3.98 42.55
N ILE A 146 -33.67 -4.59 42.11
CA ILE A 146 -33.27 -4.66 40.71
C ILE A 146 -33.49 -6.09 40.25
N LEU A 147 -34.23 -6.25 39.14
CA LEU A 147 -34.43 -7.54 38.50
C LEU A 147 -33.72 -7.53 37.15
N VAL A 148 -32.97 -8.58 36.86
CA VAL A 148 -32.31 -8.78 35.57
C VAL A 148 -32.77 -10.11 35.02
N ARG A 149 -33.54 -10.07 33.94
CA ARG A 149 -33.91 -11.27 33.18
C ARG A 149 -32.93 -11.40 32.03
N MET A 150 -32.19 -12.50 31.97
CA MET A 150 -31.19 -12.73 30.94
C MET A 150 -31.26 -14.15 30.40
N LEU A 151 -30.81 -14.33 29.17
CA LEU A 151 -30.64 -15.63 28.55
C LEU A 151 -29.21 -16.11 28.81
N GLY A 152 -28.99 -17.41 28.92
CA GLY A 152 -27.66 -17.98 29.01
C GLY A 152 -27.59 -19.32 28.31
N ASP A 153 -26.39 -19.62 27.83
CA ASP A 153 -26.06 -20.85 27.14
C ASP A 153 -24.69 -21.36 27.63
N PRO A 154 -24.51 -22.67 27.86
CA PRO A 154 -23.26 -23.25 28.35
C PRO A 154 -22.10 -23.10 27.35
N GLY A 155 -22.42 -22.99 26.06
CA GLY A 155 -21.44 -22.80 24.98
C GLY A 155 -20.70 -21.46 25.07
N VAL A 156 -21.32 -20.47 25.70
CA VAL A 156 -20.79 -19.09 25.80
C VAL A 156 -20.60 -18.71 27.26
N ARG A 157 -19.66 -17.79 27.52
CA ARG A 157 -19.45 -17.19 28.83
C ARG A 157 -20.71 -16.42 29.30
N SER A 158 -21.61 -17.12 29.99
CA SER A 158 -22.91 -16.64 30.52
C SER A 158 -22.85 -16.27 32.01
N GLY A 159 -23.48 -15.16 32.42
CA GLY A 159 -23.43 -14.66 33.79
C GLY A 159 -23.69 -13.16 33.94
N LEU A 160 -23.61 -12.68 35.20
CA LEU A 160 -23.92 -11.31 35.60
C LEU A 160 -22.79 -10.72 36.44
N SER A 161 -22.25 -9.56 36.02
CA SER A 161 -21.32 -8.79 36.85
C SER A 161 -22.04 -8.08 38.00
N ALA A 162 -21.34 -7.80 39.11
CA ALA A 162 -21.90 -7.02 40.21
C ALA A 162 -22.30 -5.59 39.78
N PRO A 163 -23.60 -5.21 39.87
CA PRO A 163 -24.03 -3.85 39.52
C PRO A 163 -23.48 -2.82 40.49
N ARG A 164 -23.24 -1.62 39.97
CA ARG A 164 -22.77 -0.46 40.73
C ARG A 164 -23.85 0.62 40.73
N LEU A 165 -24.16 1.14 41.91
CA LEU A 165 -25.16 2.20 42.12
C LEU A 165 -24.51 3.39 42.81
N GLY A 166 -24.65 4.59 42.25
CA GLY A 166 -24.09 5.81 42.85
C GLY A 166 -24.63 7.08 42.20
N PRO A 167 -24.16 8.28 42.60
CA PRO A 167 -24.54 9.54 41.94
C PRO A 167 -24.23 9.51 40.44
N ALA A 168 -25.20 9.92 39.61
CA ALA A 168 -25.08 9.89 38.15
C ALA A 168 -23.76 10.47 37.60
N PRO A 169 -23.28 11.66 38.01
CA PRO A 169 -22.05 12.23 37.46
C PRO A 169 -20.79 11.47 37.86
N ILE A 170 -20.76 10.84 39.04
CA ILE A 170 -19.60 10.06 39.52
C ILE A 170 -19.50 8.75 38.73
N VAL A 171 -20.63 8.03 38.61
CA VAL A 171 -20.69 6.76 37.87
C VAL A 171 -20.40 6.99 36.38
N ALA A 172 -20.90 8.08 35.78
CA ALA A 172 -20.60 8.43 34.40
C ALA A 172 -19.10 8.67 34.14
N ARG A 173 -18.40 9.35 35.06
CA ARG A 173 -16.94 9.56 34.96
C ARG A 173 -16.17 8.26 35.12
N MET A 174 -16.59 7.39 36.03
CA MET A 174 -15.98 6.08 36.24
C MET A 174 -16.10 5.18 34.99
N MET A 175 -17.19 5.30 34.24
CA MET A 175 -17.43 4.53 33.00
C MET A 175 -16.63 5.05 31.80
N LEU A 176 -16.17 6.32 31.82
CA LEU A 176 -15.56 6.97 30.66
C LEU A 176 -14.37 6.18 30.06
N PRO A 177 -13.38 5.70 30.85
CA PRO A 177 -12.26 4.94 30.30
C PRO A 177 -12.71 3.66 29.60
N GLN A 178 -13.65 2.94 30.21
CA GLN A 178 -14.18 1.70 29.64
C GLN A 178 -14.96 1.95 28.36
N ARG A 179 -15.79 2.99 28.30
CA ARG A 179 -16.48 3.41 27.06
C ARG A 179 -15.49 3.75 25.95
N LEU A 180 -14.42 4.49 26.28
CA LEU A 180 -13.40 4.83 25.30
C LEU A 180 -12.73 3.55 24.75
N LEU A 181 -12.40 2.61 25.63
CA LEU A 181 -11.78 1.33 25.25
C LEU A 181 -12.71 0.44 24.41
N SER A 182 -13.96 0.25 24.84
CA SER A 182 -14.90 -0.67 24.20
C SER A 182 -15.57 -0.10 22.96
N SER A 183 -15.68 1.23 22.85
CA SER A 183 -16.45 1.88 21.78
C SER A 183 -15.58 2.75 20.88
N ALA A 184 -14.66 3.57 21.40
CA ALA A 184 -13.90 4.48 20.54
C ALA A 184 -12.69 3.80 19.85
N MET A 185 -11.96 2.96 20.59
CA MET A 185 -10.73 2.32 20.07
C MET A 185 -10.95 1.44 18.83
N PRO A 186 -12.03 0.62 18.73
CA PRO A 186 -12.30 -0.15 17.52
C PRO A 186 -12.46 0.73 16.26
N TYR A 187 -13.12 1.89 16.36
CA TYR A 187 -13.26 2.80 15.23
C TYR A 187 -11.92 3.46 14.86
N LEU A 188 -11.14 3.89 15.85
CA LEU A 188 -9.80 4.43 15.63
C LEU A 188 -8.89 3.41 14.93
N LEU A 189 -8.91 2.16 15.41
CA LEU A 189 -8.20 1.05 14.79
C LEU A 189 -8.66 0.86 13.34
N GLY A 190 -9.97 0.85 13.08
CA GLY A 190 -10.53 0.73 11.73
C GLY A 190 -10.03 1.82 10.76
N VAL A 191 -9.96 3.08 11.21
CA VAL A 191 -9.41 4.19 10.40
C VAL A 191 -7.93 3.98 10.09
N LEU A 192 -7.14 3.54 11.08
CA LEU A 192 -5.72 3.22 10.88
C LEU A 192 -5.52 2.03 9.94
N MET A 193 -6.36 1.01 10.04
CA MET A 193 -6.33 -0.17 9.16
C MET A 193 -6.71 0.21 7.72
N LEU A 194 -7.71 1.06 7.52
CA LEU A 194 -8.05 1.58 6.19
C LEU A 194 -6.87 2.36 5.58
N SER A 195 -6.23 3.20 6.39
CA SER A 195 -5.04 3.95 5.98
C SER A 195 -3.88 3.02 5.61
N ALA A 196 -3.63 1.99 6.43
CA ALA A 196 -2.63 0.96 6.17
C ALA A 196 -2.95 0.16 4.90
N MET A 197 -4.22 -0.15 4.67
CA MET A 197 -4.70 -0.88 3.48
C MET A 197 -4.39 -0.11 2.21
N VAL A 198 -4.74 1.18 2.15
CA VAL A 198 -4.48 2.02 0.97
C VAL A 198 -2.99 2.07 0.65
N LEU A 199 -2.15 2.30 1.66
CA LEU A 199 -0.69 2.32 1.49
C LEU A 199 -0.13 0.95 1.07
N ALA A 200 -0.61 -0.13 1.69
CA ALA A 200 -0.18 -1.49 1.39
C ALA A 200 -0.56 -1.91 -0.03
N CYS A 201 -1.77 -1.60 -0.48
CA CYS A 201 -2.22 -1.85 -1.85
C CYS A 201 -1.43 -1.03 -2.88
N ALA A 202 -1.19 0.26 -2.60
CA ALA A 202 -0.36 1.10 -3.47
C ALA A 202 1.07 0.56 -3.60
N TYR A 203 1.63 0.06 -2.50
CA TYR A 203 2.96 -0.56 -2.48
C TYR A 203 2.99 -1.91 -3.21
N ALA A 204 1.99 -2.78 -2.98
CA ALA A 204 1.87 -4.08 -3.64
C ALA A 204 1.64 -3.97 -5.15
N TYR A 205 0.89 -2.96 -5.61
CA TYR A 205 0.67 -2.69 -7.03
C TYR A 205 1.99 -2.41 -7.76
N ARG A 206 2.92 -1.66 -7.13
CA ARG A 206 4.25 -1.38 -7.70
C ARG A 206 5.21 -2.56 -7.56
N ARG A 207 5.10 -3.33 -6.48
CA ARG A 207 5.98 -4.49 -6.21
C ARG A 207 5.16 -5.71 -5.81
N ARG A 208 4.80 -6.54 -6.82
CA ARG A 208 4.01 -7.78 -6.67
C ARG A 208 4.51 -8.73 -5.57
N GLN A 209 5.77 -8.64 -5.18
CA GLN A 209 6.39 -9.45 -4.13
C GLN A 209 5.92 -9.13 -2.70
N TYR A 210 5.01 -8.17 -2.45
CA TYR A 210 4.59 -7.77 -1.09
C TYR A 210 3.08 -7.88 -0.83
N ILE A 211 2.41 -8.83 -1.48
CA ILE A 211 0.95 -9.04 -1.34
C ILE A 211 0.51 -9.46 0.07
N ASP A 212 1.42 -9.99 0.88
CA ASP A 212 1.13 -10.44 2.25
C ASP A 212 0.72 -9.29 3.18
N ILE A 213 1.22 -8.07 2.95
CA ILE A 213 0.92 -6.89 3.78
C ILE A 213 -0.56 -6.50 3.65
N PRO A 214 -1.10 -6.22 2.44
CA PRO A 214 -2.53 -5.89 2.33
C PRO A 214 -3.43 -7.06 2.76
N LEU A 215 -3.02 -8.33 2.54
CA LEU A 215 -3.78 -9.48 3.05
C LEU A 215 -3.86 -9.50 4.58
N THR A 216 -2.74 -9.21 5.26
CA THR A 216 -2.72 -9.09 6.73
C THR A 216 -3.74 -8.06 7.22
N VAL A 217 -3.74 -6.87 6.60
CA VAL A 217 -4.67 -5.78 6.97
C VAL A 217 -6.11 -6.17 6.64
N ALA A 218 -6.35 -6.87 5.52
CA ALA A 218 -7.69 -7.30 5.10
C ALA A 218 -8.30 -8.28 6.11
N PHE A 219 -7.56 -9.33 6.45
CA PHE A 219 -8.04 -10.36 7.39
C PHE A 219 -8.23 -9.79 8.79
N ALA A 220 -7.34 -8.92 9.25
CA ALA A 220 -7.51 -8.24 10.52
C ALA A 220 -8.75 -7.32 10.49
N ALA A 221 -9.04 -6.63 9.37
CA ALA A 221 -10.24 -5.81 9.24
C ALA A 221 -11.52 -6.67 9.24
N ILE A 222 -11.51 -7.82 8.57
CA ILE A 222 -12.62 -8.79 8.61
C ILE A 222 -12.86 -9.25 10.05
N ALA A 223 -11.80 -9.61 10.79
CA ALA A 223 -11.93 -10.00 12.20
C ALA A 223 -12.53 -8.88 13.07
N LEU A 224 -12.15 -7.63 12.84
CA LEU A 224 -12.70 -6.46 13.53
C LEU A 224 -14.18 -6.23 13.17
N ILE A 225 -14.55 -6.37 11.90
CA ILE A 225 -15.94 -6.25 11.42
C ILE A 225 -16.84 -7.31 12.06
N LEU A 226 -16.38 -8.56 12.12
CA LEU A 226 -17.07 -9.66 12.81
C LEU A 226 -17.17 -9.47 14.34
N ASP A 227 -16.39 -8.55 14.92
CA ASP A 227 -16.52 -8.13 16.32
C ASP A 227 -17.51 -6.97 16.50
N LEU A 228 -17.61 -6.08 15.51
CA LEU A 228 -18.42 -4.86 15.57
C LEU A 228 -19.88 -5.05 15.11
N LEU A 229 -20.16 -6.07 14.29
CA LEU A 229 -21.48 -6.36 13.73
C LEU A 229 -22.07 -7.64 14.34
N PRO A 230 -22.70 -7.56 15.53
CA PRO A 230 -23.31 -8.71 16.18
C PRO A 230 -24.65 -9.15 15.55
N ASP A 231 -25.33 -8.29 14.78
CA ASP A 231 -26.65 -8.56 14.19
C ASP A 231 -26.60 -9.32 12.84
N LEU A 232 -25.51 -10.03 12.57
CA LEU A 232 -25.40 -10.86 11.37
C LEU A 232 -26.27 -12.12 11.48
N PRO A 233 -26.74 -12.69 10.36
CA PRO A 233 -27.61 -13.88 10.36
C PRO A 233 -26.85 -15.19 10.65
N PHE A 234 -25.97 -15.18 11.67
CA PHE A 234 -25.14 -16.31 12.12
C PHE A 234 -25.28 -16.50 13.62
N THR A 235 -25.08 -17.73 14.11
CA THR A 235 -24.99 -18.00 15.55
C THR A 235 -23.69 -17.42 16.13
N ARG A 236 -23.60 -17.28 17.46
CA ARG A 236 -22.38 -16.80 18.14
C ARG A 236 -21.19 -17.69 17.86
N GLY A 237 -21.37 -19.01 17.91
CA GLY A 237 -20.33 -19.98 17.61
C GLY A 237 -19.89 -19.93 16.16
N GLU A 238 -20.82 -19.77 15.21
CA GLU A 238 -20.49 -19.56 13.79
C GLU A 238 -19.66 -18.28 13.60
N LEU A 239 -20.07 -17.17 14.22
CA LEU A 239 -19.29 -15.92 14.21
C LEU A 239 -17.92 -16.08 14.88
N ALA A 240 -17.82 -16.84 15.97
CA ALA A 240 -16.56 -17.12 16.66
C ALA A 240 -15.63 -17.96 15.77
N LEU A 241 -16.16 -18.98 15.08
CA LEU A 241 -15.42 -19.80 14.13
C LEU A 241 -14.92 -18.98 12.93
N LEU A 242 -15.79 -18.17 12.32
CA LEU A 242 -15.42 -17.26 11.22
C LEU A 242 -14.33 -16.27 11.65
N ARG A 243 -14.43 -15.76 12.88
CA ARG A 243 -13.40 -14.88 13.45
C ARG A 243 -12.09 -15.61 13.67
N VAL A 244 -12.10 -16.83 14.19
CA VAL A 244 -10.88 -17.65 14.35
C VAL A 244 -10.22 -17.89 13.00
N ALA A 245 -10.99 -18.20 11.94
CA ALA A 245 -10.44 -18.34 10.59
C ALA A 245 -9.82 -17.05 10.06
N ALA A 246 -10.52 -15.91 10.20
CA ALA A 246 -10.01 -14.61 9.78
C ALA A 246 -8.72 -14.24 10.53
N VAL A 247 -8.70 -14.44 11.86
CA VAL A 247 -7.52 -14.17 12.68
C VAL A 247 -6.36 -15.11 12.37
N ALA A 248 -6.62 -16.40 12.14
CA ALA A 248 -5.60 -17.36 11.73
C ALA A 248 -4.96 -16.97 10.39
N ALA A 249 -5.78 -16.63 9.38
CA ALA A 249 -5.28 -16.15 8.09
C ALA A 249 -4.46 -14.86 8.24
N GLY A 250 -4.96 -13.89 9.02
CA GLY A 250 -4.26 -12.65 9.31
C GLY A 250 -2.93 -12.86 10.03
N LEU A 251 -2.88 -13.72 11.05
CA LEU A 251 -1.66 -14.08 11.78
C LEU A 251 -0.66 -14.83 10.89
N SER A 252 -1.12 -15.71 10.00
CA SER A 252 -0.24 -16.36 9.02
C SER A 252 0.43 -15.34 8.11
N CYS A 253 -0.33 -14.39 7.54
CA CYS A 253 0.23 -13.33 6.71
C CYS A 253 1.16 -12.41 7.52
N LEU A 254 0.77 -12.02 8.74
CA LEU A 254 1.58 -11.17 9.62
C LEU A 254 2.92 -11.82 9.97
N CYS A 255 2.89 -13.10 10.37
CA CYS A 255 4.09 -13.89 10.66
C CYS A 255 4.99 -14.03 9.41
N HIS A 256 4.40 -14.18 8.22
CA HIS A 256 5.17 -14.25 6.98
C HIS A 256 5.87 -12.90 6.68
N VAL A 257 5.16 -11.77 6.83
CA VAL A 257 5.73 -10.42 6.70
C VAL A 257 6.86 -10.20 7.72
N ALA A 258 6.60 -10.53 8.99
CA ALA A 258 7.55 -10.38 10.08
C ALA A 258 8.81 -11.26 9.88
N TYR A 259 8.64 -12.50 9.40
CA TYR A 259 9.74 -13.37 9.03
C TYR A 259 10.60 -12.78 7.92
N ARG A 260 9.98 -12.21 6.87
CA ARG A 260 10.73 -11.54 5.79
C ARG A 260 11.48 -10.29 6.25
N ILE A 261 10.91 -9.52 7.17
CA ILE A 261 11.58 -8.38 7.81
C ILE A 261 12.77 -8.85 8.65
N SER A 262 12.69 -10.02 9.28
CA SER A 262 13.80 -10.58 10.06
C SER A 262 15.01 -10.97 9.20
N MET A 263 14.85 -11.13 7.88
CA MET A 263 15.91 -11.58 6.96
C MET A 263 16.52 -12.94 7.35
N ALA A 264 15.80 -13.75 8.13
CA ALA A 264 16.21 -15.10 8.46
C ALA A 264 16.20 -15.99 7.22
N THR A 265 17.11 -16.96 7.17
CA THR A 265 17.32 -17.84 6.01
C THR A 265 16.70 -19.24 6.19
N GLN A 266 16.07 -19.51 7.33
CA GLN A 266 15.58 -20.84 7.69
C GLN A 266 14.34 -21.25 6.87
N PRO A 267 14.44 -22.18 5.91
CA PRO A 267 13.36 -22.46 4.96
C PRO A 267 12.16 -23.20 5.58
N ALA A 268 12.33 -23.77 6.78
CA ALA A 268 11.26 -24.46 7.50
C ALA A 268 10.19 -23.49 8.02
N VAL A 269 10.57 -22.26 8.43
CA VAL A 269 9.65 -21.34 9.12
C VAL A 269 8.45 -20.93 8.24
N PRO A 270 8.62 -20.52 6.97
CA PRO A 270 7.47 -20.25 6.09
C PRO A 270 6.54 -21.46 5.91
N ARG A 271 7.10 -22.68 5.84
CA ARG A 271 6.29 -23.90 5.73
C ARG A 271 5.49 -24.16 7.00
N CYS A 272 6.09 -23.94 8.18
CA CYS A 272 5.38 -24.03 9.46
C CYS A 272 4.26 -22.99 9.57
N ILE A 273 4.48 -21.75 9.12
CA ILE A 273 3.45 -20.69 9.12
C ILE A 273 2.22 -21.13 8.30
N VAL A 274 2.44 -21.67 7.10
CA VAL A 274 1.37 -22.14 6.22
C VAL A 274 0.70 -23.39 6.78
N ALA A 275 1.47 -24.36 7.29
CA ALA A 275 0.94 -25.59 7.86
C ALA A 275 0.05 -25.33 9.08
N ILE A 276 0.48 -24.45 10.00
CA ILE A 276 -0.33 -24.06 11.17
C ILE A 276 -1.61 -23.34 10.73
N GLY A 277 -1.50 -22.39 9.80
CA GLY A 277 -2.67 -21.69 9.27
C GLY A 277 -3.68 -22.63 8.60
N ALA A 278 -3.20 -23.54 7.75
CA ALA A 278 -4.02 -24.53 7.08
C ALA A 278 -4.69 -25.51 8.06
N LEU A 279 -3.97 -25.93 9.11
CA LEU A 279 -4.52 -26.80 10.15
C LEU A 279 -5.68 -26.11 10.90
N VAL A 280 -5.50 -24.86 11.31
CA VAL A 280 -6.53 -24.10 12.05
C VAL A 280 -7.74 -23.80 11.17
N ILE A 281 -7.52 -23.36 9.93
CA ILE A 281 -8.60 -23.09 8.98
C ILE A 281 -9.33 -24.39 8.62
N GLY A 282 -8.61 -25.50 8.44
CA GLY A 282 -9.19 -26.83 8.22
C GLY A 282 -10.03 -27.29 9.39
N ALA A 283 -9.57 -27.10 10.64
CA ALA A 283 -10.36 -27.39 11.83
C ALA A 283 -11.65 -26.56 11.87
N VAL A 284 -11.58 -25.25 11.57
CA VAL A 284 -12.77 -24.40 11.46
C VAL A 284 -13.72 -24.90 10.36
N ALA A 285 -13.21 -25.28 9.20
CA ALA A 285 -14.02 -25.79 8.08
C ALA A 285 -14.77 -27.10 8.42
N VAL A 286 -14.21 -27.92 9.33
CA VAL A 286 -14.88 -29.12 9.86
C VAL A 286 -15.88 -28.76 10.96
N MET A 287 -15.52 -27.85 11.86
CA MET A 287 -16.36 -27.48 13.01
C MET A 287 -17.60 -26.65 12.62
N PHE A 288 -17.51 -25.85 11.55
CA PHE A 288 -18.60 -25.00 11.07
C PHE A 288 -19.86 -25.80 10.68
N PRO A 289 -19.81 -26.81 9.80
CA PRO A 289 -20.99 -27.62 9.46
C PRO A 289 -21.48 -28.51 10.61
N LEU A 290 -20.63 -28.80 11.61
CA LEU A 290 -21.03 -29.54 12.82
C LEU A 290 -21.86 -28.70 13.80
N GLY A 291 -22.01 -27.39 13.55
CA GLY A 291 -22.84 -26.51 14.39
C GLY A 291 -22.29 -26.34 15.81
N ILE A 292 -20.97 -26.36 15.98
CA ILE A 292 -20.35 -26.20 17.30
C ILE A 292 -20.54 -24.76 17.80
N ASP A 293 -21.46 -24.59 18.74
CA ASP A 293 -21.78 -23.30 19.33
C ASP A 293 -20.99 -23.08 20.62
N SER A 294 -19.72 -22.66 20.49
CA SER A 294 -18.89 -22.35 21.66
C SER A 294 -17.93 -21.19 21.43
N ASP A 295 -17.76 -20.34 22.44
CA ASP A 295 -16.74 -19.28 22.43
C ASP A 295 -15.31 -19.78 22.72
N ARG A 296 -15.16 -21.04 23.17
CA ARG A 296 -13.86 -21.69 23.44
C ARG A 296 -13.10 -22.08 22.17
N VAL A 297 -13.72 -21.95 21.00
CA VAL A 297 -13.06 -22.19 19.70
C VAL A 297 -11.82 -21.32 19.49
N SER A 298 -11.66 -20.21 20.24
CA SER A 298 -10.43 -19.41 20.25
C SER A 298 -9.17 -20.18 20.65
N VAL A 299 -9.29 -21.32 21.34
CA VAL A 299 -8.16 -22.21 21.68
C VAL A 299 -7.44 -22.73 20.44
N LEU A 300 -8.13 -22.82 19.29
CA LEU A 300 -7.52 -23.21 18.02
C LEU A 300 -6.39 -22.26 17.59
N LEU A 301 -6.33 -21.03 18.12
CA LEU A 301 -5.26 -20.08 17.86
C LEU A 301 -3.99 -20.33 18.68
N ALA A 302 -4.00 -21.25 19.65
CA ALA A 302 -2.86 -21.53 20.52
C ALA A 302 -1.53 -21.82 19.80
N PRO A 303 -1.49 -22.57 18.67
CA PRO A 303 -0.27 -22.78 17.91
C PRO A 303 0.38 -21.48 17.40
N PHE A 304 -0.41 -20.43 17.18
CA PHE A 304 0.12 -19.13 16.75
C PHE A 304 0.88 -18.40 17.86
N TYR A 305 0.60 -18.63 19.15
CA TYR A 305 1.31 -17.92 20.22
C TYR A 305 2.80 -18.22 20.22
N GLY A 306 3.17 -19.50 20.09
CA GLY A 306 4.57 -19.92 19.96
C GLY A 306 5.21 -19.40 18.66
N LEU A 307 4.48 -19.45 17.54
CA LEU A 307 4.95 -18.96 16.25
C LEU A 307 5.21 -17.45 16.26
N VAL A 308 4.28 -16.65 16.79
CA VAL A 308 4.42 -15.19 16.93
C VAL A 308 5.62 -14.87 17.82
N ALA A 309 5.72 -15.51 18.99
CA ALA A 309 6.86 -15.31 19.89
C ALA A 309 8.20 -15.62 19.20
N TYR A 310 8.27 -16.72 18.45
CA TYR A 310 9.47 -17.11 17.70
C TYR A 310 9.84 -16.09 16.62
N VAL A 311 8.89 -15.64 15.80
CA VAL A 311 9.15 -14.66 14.74
C VAL A 311 9.53 -13.30 15.33
N LEU A 312 8.90 -12.88 16.44
CA LEU A 312 9.30 -11.67 17.15
C LEU A 312 10.72 -11.76 17.72
N ALA A 313 11.14 -12.92 18.21
CA ALA A 313 12.52 -13.15 18.65
C ALA A 313 13.53 -13.02 17.49
N LEU A 314 13.20 -13.54 16.31
CA LEU A 314 14.01 -13.35 15.10
C LEU A 314 14.10 -11.86 14.72
N MET A 315 12.97 -11.14 14.74
CA MET A 315 12.97 -9.70 14.47
C MET A 315 13.78 -8.91 15.49
N LEU A 316 13.71 -9.28 16.78
CA LEU A 316 14.49 -8.65 17.84
C LEU A 316 16.00 -8.87 17.63
N GLN A 317 16.38 -10.10 17.25
CA GLN A 317 17.76 -10.41 16.88
C GLN A 317 18.24 -9.55 15.71
N THR A 318 17.41 -9.37 14.69
CA THR A 318 17.71 -8.53 13.54
C THR A 318 17.78 -7.05 13.90
N ALA A 319 16.90 -6.56 14.78
CA ALA A 319 16.96 -5.21 15.33
C ALA A 319 18.29 -4.96 16.05
N TRP A 320 18.74 -5.93 16.86
CA TRP A 320 20.01 -5.86 17.56
C TRP A 320 21.21 -5.87 16.61
N ARG A 321 21.23 -6.82 15.66
CA ARG A 321 22.32 -6.98 14.68
C ARG A 321 22.48 -5.75 13.79
N LEU A 322 21.37 -5.22 13.27
CA LEU A 322 21.36 -4.05 12.39
C LEU A 322 21.39 -2.72 13.17
N ARG A 323 21.38 -2.75 14.51
CA ARG A 323 21.21 -1.59 15.39
C ARG A 323 20.07 -0.68 14.94
N SER A 324 18.98 -1.30 14.45
CA SER A 324 17.87 -0.60 13.81
C SER A 324 16.80 -0.30 14.83
N LEU A 325 16.74 0.98 15.26
CA LEU A 325 15.69 1.45 16.16
C LEU A 325 14.29 1.18 15.57
N ARG A 326 14.09 1.31 14.26
CA ARG A 326 12.78 1.09 13.62
C ARG A 326 12.25 -0.32 13.84
N ILE A 327 13.11 -1.33 13.64
CA ILE A 327 12.72 -2.73 13.82
C ILE A 327 12.46 -2.98 15.30
N LEU A 328 13.28 -2.41 16.20
CA LEU A 328 13.06 -2.53 17.64
C LEU A 328 11.69 -1.96 18.05
N LEU A 329 11.34 -0.75 17.62
CA LEU A 329 10.06 -0.14 17.97
C LEU A 329 8.88 -0.95 17.41
N LEU A 330 8.99 -1.46 16.18
CA LEU A 330 7.97 -2.35 15.61
C LEU A 330 7.80 -3.63 16.44
N VAL A 331 8.91 -4.26 16.87
CA VAL A 331 8.87 -5.45 17.74
C VAL A 331 8.21 -5.15 19.08
N LEU A 332 8.52 -4.01 19.71
CA LEU A 332 7.90 -3.61 20.98
C LEU A 332 6.38 -3.44 20.83
N THR A 333 5.93 -2.74 19.79
CA THR A 333 4.49 -2.58 19.52
C THR A 333 3.79 -3.89 19.19
N ALA A 334 4.49 -4.82 18.53
CA ALA A 334 3.95 -6.13 18.23
C ALA A 334 3.89 -7.03 19.48
N LEU A 335 4.82 -6.85 20.42
CA LEU A 335 4.88 -7.59 21.67
C LEU A 335 3.77 -7.16 22.64
N GLY A 336 3.51 -5.85 22.77
CA GLY A 336 2.37 -5.35 23.56
C GLY A 336 1.02 -5.80 22.98
N TRP A 337 0.86 -5.75 21.66
CA TRP A 337 -0.30 -6.34 20.99
C TRP A 337 -0.40 -7.87 21.23
N ALA A 338 0.68 -8.63 21.08
CA ALA A 338 0.66 -10.07 21.29
C ALA A 338 0.29 -10.45 22.73
N ALA A 339 0.79 -9.71 23.73
CA ALA A 339 0.46 -9.94 25.13
C ALA A 339 -1.03 -9.73 25.42
N THR A 340 -1.61 -8.62 24.93
CA THR A 340 -3.05 -8.33 25.09
C THR A 340 -3.93 -9.27 24.26
N PHE A 341 -3.41 -9.78 23.14
CA PHE A 341 -4.06 -10.80 22.34
C PHE A 341 -4.16 -12.13 23.10
N VAL A 342 -3.06 -12.58 23.72
CA VAL A 342 -3.05 -13.77 24.60
C VAL A 342 -4.00 -13.59 25.78
N HIS A 343 -3.96 -12.45 26.47
CA HIS A 343 -4.90 -12.12 27.53
C HIS A 343 -6.36 -12.19 27.04
N SER A 344 -6.65 -11.63 25.87
CA SER A 344 -8.01 -11.63 25.32
C SER A 344 -8.51 -13.04 24.96
N SER A 345 -7.60 -13.94 24.58
CA SER A 345 -7.89 -15.36 24.35
C SER A 345 -8.04 -16.20 25.62
N MET A 346 -7.56 -15.69 26.76
CA MET A 346 -7.78 -16.31 28.08
C MET A 346 -9.18 -16.04 28.63
N LEU A 347 -9.85 -14.95 28.19
CA LEU A 347 -11.19 -14.59 28.65
C LEU A 347 -12.24 -15.69 28.41
N PRO A 348 -12.37 -16.30 27.20
CA PRO A 348 -13.33 -17.37 26.98
C PRO A 348 -12.97 -18.68 27.70
N LEU A 349 -11.77 -18.78 28.28
CA LEU A 349 -11.32 -19.95 29.04
C LEU A 349 -11.52 -19.82 30.55
N ASP A 350 -12.10 -18.70 31.00
CA ASP A 350 -12.36 -18.40 32.42
C ASP A 350 -11.10 -18.42 33.31
N VAL A 351 -9.92 -18.23 32.71
CA VAL A 351 -8.65 -18.08 33.43
C VAL A 351 -8.55 -16.70 34.10
N THR A 352 -9.21 -15.70 33.52
CA THR A 352 -9.26 -14.30 34.02
C THR A 352 -10.59 -14.01 34.71
N PRO A 353 -10.65 -13.03 35.64
CA PRO A 353 -11.88 -12.62 36.30
C PRO A 353 -13.05 -12.36 35.33
N TRP A 354 -14.28 -12.55 35.81
CA TRP A 354 -15.50 -12.35 35.02
C TRP A 354 -15.58 -10.95 34.40
N ASP A 355 -15.19 -9.94 35.17
CA ASP A 355 -15.26 -8.53 34.81
C ASP A 355 -14.07 -8.06 33.93
N ALA A 356 -13.14 -8.96 33.58
CA ALA A 356 -11.97 -8.59 32.78
C ALA A 356 -12.35 -8.18 31.34
N TYR A 357 -11.70 -7.13 30.83
CA TYR A 357 -12.00 -6.51 29.54
C TYR A 357 -11.11 -7.02 28.40
N ARG A 358 -11.61 -6.90 27.17
CA ARG A 358 -10.82 -7.15 25.95
C ARG A 358 -10.00 -5.90 25.64
N TYR A 359 -8.67 -6.02 25.73
CA TYR A 359 -7.72 -4.94 25.45
C TYR A 359 -7.11 -5.01 24.05
N ASN A 360 -7.31 -6.12 23.32
CA ASN A 360 -6.63 -6.39 22.05
C ASN A 360 -6.89 -5.32 20.96
N THR A 361 -8.07 -4.71 20.91
CA THR A 361 -8.41 -3.65 19.94
C THR A 361 -7.62 -2.37 20.22
N ALA A 362 -7.48 -1.98 21.49
CA ALA A 362 -6.71 -0.81 21.87
C ALA A 362 -5.21 -1.00 21.65
N ALA A 363 -4.68 -2.18 21.97
CA ALA A 363 -3.28 -2.52 21.74
C ALA A 363 -2.95 -2.70 20.24
N GLY A 364 -3.95 -2.90 19.37
CA GLY A 364 -3.75 -2.93 17.92
C GLY A 364 -3.46 -1.55 17.30
N VAL A 365 -3.88 -0.47 17.97
CA VAL A 365 -3.69 0.93 17.53
C VAL A 365 -2.21 1.28 17.36
N PRO A 366 -1.32 1.10 18.37
CA PRO A 366 0.09 1.44 18.23
C PRO A 366 0.80 0.62 17.15
N LEU A 367 0.52 -0.68 17.04
CA LEU A 367 1.08 -1.54 16.00
C LEU A 367 0.65 -1.08 14.59
N CYS A 368 -0.64 -0.79 14.39
CA CYS A 368 -1.13 -0.28 13.10
C CYS A 368 -0.57 1.11 12.78
N ALA A 369 -0.48 2.01 13.76
CA ALA A 369 0.11 3.33 13.58
C ALA A 369 1.58 3.23 13.16
N MET A 370 2.37 2.37 13.81
CA MET A 370 3.75 2.10 13.44
C MET A 370 3.85 1.55 12.00
N MET A 371 2.97 0.61 11.64
CA MET A 371 2.95 0.04 10.29
C MET A 371 2.61 1.08 9.22
N VAL A 372 1.65 1.97 9.49
CA VAL A 372 1.32 3.12 8.62
C VAL A 372 2.52 4.04 8.46
N LEU A 373 3.21 4.40 9.55
CA LEU A 373 4.40 5.26 9.50
C LEU A 373 5.50 4.64 8.65
N ILE A 374 5.79 3.35 8.82
CA ILE A 374 6.82 2.65 8.05
C ILE A 374 6.44 2.57 6.57
N LEU A 375 5.19 2.24 6.25
CA LEU A 375 4.72 2.17 4.86
C LEU A 375 4.72 3.55 4.19
N ALA A 376 4.30 4.59 4.89
CA ALA A 376 4.31 5.96 4.39
C ALA A 376 5.73 6.46 4.13
N GLU A 377 6.67 6.24 5.06
CA GLU A 377 8.08 6.60 4.87
C GLU A 377 8.67 5.89 3.65
N ARG A 378 8.44 4.57 3.51
CA ARG A 378 8.92 3.80 2.34
C ARG A 378 8.33 4.32 1.03
N PHE A 379 7.03 4.63 1.02
CA PHE A 379 6.36 5.16 -0.16
C PHE A 379 6.96 6.51 -0.61
N VAL A 380 7.25 7.41 0.34
CA VAL A 380 7.90 8.70 0.05
C VAL A 380 9.32 8.49 -0.46
N GLN A 381 10.11 7.62 0.18
CA GLN A 381 11.48 7.34 -0.23
C GLN A 381 11.57 6.75 -1.64
N ASP A 382 10.71 5.79 -1.97
CA ASP A 382 10.67 5.19 -3.31
C ASP A 382 10.27 6.22 -4.37
N ARG A 383 9.33 7.12 -4.06
CA ARG A 383 8.94 8.22 -4.95
C ARG A 383 10.10 9.19 -5.19
N ASP A 384 10.79 9.60 -4.14
CA ASP A 384 11.89 10.56 -4.24
C ASP A 384 13.13 9.93 -4.93
N ALA A 385 13.35 8.63 -4.76
CA ALA A 385 14.35 7.88 -5.52
C ALA A 385 14.00 7.82 -7.02
N ALA A 386 12.74 7.57 -7.37
CA ALA A 386 12.28 7.56 -8.76
C ALA A 386 12.35 8.94 -9.43
N LEU A 387 12.11 10.02 -8.67
CA LEU A 387 12.29 11.40 -9.17
C LEU A 387 13.76 11.73 -9.40
N ARG A 388 14.65 11.32 -8.50
CA ARG A 388 16.10 11.52 -8.64
C ARG A 388 16.68 10.78 -9.84
N SER A 389 16.35 9.51 -10.02
CA SER A 389 16.83 8.74 -11.17
C SER A 389 16.35 9.33 -12.50
N ARG A 390 15.12 9.88 -12.54
CA ARG A 390 14.62 10.60 -13.71
C ARG A 390 15.38 11.91 -13.96
N GLY A 391 15.68 12.67 -12.90
CA GLY A 391 16.47 13.90 -13.00
C GLY A 391 17.92 13.66 -13.47
N GLU A 392 18.54 12.59 -12.97
CA GLU A 392 19.87 12.14 -13.41
C GLU A 392 19.86 11.72 -14.88
N ALA A 393 18.86 10.95 -15.31
CA ALA A 393 18.72 10.55 -16.72
C ALA A 393 18.56 11.77 -17.65
N VAL A 394 17.75 12.77 -17.25
CA VAL A 394 17.59 14.01 -18.02
C VAL A 394 18.89 14.82 -18.07
N SER A 395 19.61 14.90 -16.95
CA SER A 395 20.88 15.64 -16.88
C SER A 395 21.98 14.96 -17.70
N ALA A 396 22.03 13.63 -17.69
CA ALA A 396 22.96 12.86 -18.51
C ALA A 396 22.70 13.07 -20.01
N GLU A 397 21.43 13.10 -20.44
CA GLU A 397 21.09 13.39 -21.84
C GLU A 397 21.48 14.83 -22.24
N ARG A 398 21.22 15.82 -21.36
CA ARG A 398 21.68 17.21 -21.57
C ARG A 398 23.20 17.31 -21.67
N ALA A 399 23.93 16.62 -20.81
CA ALA A 399 25.39 16.60 -20.84
C ALA A 399 25.90 15.96 -22.15
N ARG A 400 25.29 14.87 -22.61
CA ARG A 400 25.61 14.25 -23.90
C ARG A 400 25.41 15.23 -25.05
N ILE A 401 24.27 15.93 -25.08
CA ILE A 401 23.98 16.96 -26.08
C ILE A 401 25.03 18.07 -26.06
N LEU A 402 25.37 18.60 -24.88
CA LEU A 402 26.38 19.66 -24.75
C LEU A 402 27.78 19.19 -25.20
N GLN A 403 28.12 17.93 -24.96
CA GLN A 403 29.38 17.36 -25.41
C GLN A 403 29.40 17.16 -26.92
N ASP A 404 28.32 16.64 -27.51
CA ASP A 404 28.14 16.55 -28.97
C ASP A 404 28.20 17.95 -29.63
N MET A 405 27.70 18.99 -28.94
CA MET A 405 27.82 20.39 -29.36
C MET A 405 29.27 20.87 -29.32
N HIS A 406 29.96 20.67 -28.19
CA HIS A 406 31.34 21.12 -27.99
C HIS A 406 32.29 20.49 -29.01
N ASP A 407 32.18 19.18 -29.24
CA ASP A 407 33.10 18.45 -30.11
C ASP A 407 32.88 18.77 -31.61
N GLY A 408 31.63 19.02 -32.02
CA GLY A 408 31.31 19.43 -33.39
C GLY A 408 31.66 20.89 -33.69
N MET A 409 31.19 21.81 -32.85
CA MET A 409 31.35 23.25 -33.08
C MET A 409 32.74 23.78 -32.71
N GLY A 410 33.38 23.21 -31.68
CA GLY A 410 34.68 23.66 -31.20
C GLY A 410 35.75 23.58 -32.30
N ALA A 411 35.73 22.50 -33.09
CA ALA A 411 36.65 22.33 -34.21
C ALA A 411 36.43 23.37 -35.32
N GLN A 412 35.18 23.70 -35.65
CA GLN A 412 34.85 24.67 -36.70
C GLN A 412 35.18 26.10 -36.28
N LEU A 413 34.88 26.49 -35.04
CA LEU A 413 35.23 27.81 -34.50
C LEU A 413 36.75 28.01 -34.40
N VAL A 414 37.50 26.98 -34.04
CA VAL A 414 38.97 27.03 -34.06
C VAL A 414 39.49 27.18 -35.49
N THR A 415 38.86 26.53 -36.46
CA THR A 415 39.20 26.65 -37.88
C THR A 415 38.89 28.05 -38.41
N ALA A 416 37.71 28.60 -38.11
CA ALA A 416 37.34 29.97 -38.44
C ALA A 416 38.30 31.00 -37.83
N LYS A 417 38.66 30.83 -36.55
CA LYS A 417 39.63 31.69 -35.86
C LYS A 417 41.01 31.63 -36.52
N ARG A 418 41.49 30.44 -36.91
CA ARG A 418 42.78 30.30 -37.61
C ARG A 418 42.77 30.97 -38.98
N LEU A 419 41.68 30.82 -39.74
CA LEU A 419 41.50 31.49 -41.03
C LEU A 419 41.51 33.01 -40.87
N ALA A 420 40.72 33.55 -39.92
CA ALA A 420 40.63 34.99 -39.67
C ALA A 420 41.96 35.66 -39.25
N LEU A 421 42.90 34.89 -38.71
CA LEU A 421 44.22 35.37 -38.30
C LEU A 421 45.28 35.34 -39.42
N ARG A 422 44.96 34.83 -40.62
CA ARG A 422 45.88 34.86 -41.76
C ARG A 422 45.87 36.26 -42.41
N PRO A 423 47.04 36.86 -42.72
CA PRO A 423 47.14 38.21 -43.26
C PRO A 423 46.58 38.38 -44.70
N ASP A 424 46.37 37.26 -45.40
CA ASP A 424 46.00 37.10 -46.80
C ASP A 424 44.64 36.38 -46.97
N VAL A 425 43.76 36.43 -45.97
CA VAL A 425 42.50 35.67 -45.99
C VAL A 425 41.52 36.19 -47.05
N ASP A 426 40.94 35.26 -47.82
CA ASP A 426 39.73 35.54 -48.58
C ASP A 426 38.55 35.67 -47.62
N ARG A 427 37.92 36.86 -47.60
CA ARG A 427 36.73 37.10 -46.78
C ARG A 427 35.57 36.15 -47.17
N GLY A 428 35.54 35.67 -48.42
CA GLY A 428 34.58 34.66 -48.87
C GLY A 428 34.79 33.31 -48.19
N GLU A 429 36.03 32.83 -48.11
CA GLU A 429 36.38 31.57 -47.44
C GLU A 429 36.04 31.60 -45.93
N LEU A 430 36.34 32.72 -45.26
CA LEU A 430 35.98 32.89 -43.84
C LEU A 430 34.45 32.93 -43.63
N ALA A 431 33.71 33.63 -44.50
CA ALA A 431 32.25 33.67 -44.42
C ALA A 431 31.61 32.29 -44.59
N LEU A 432 32.16 31.46 -45.49
CA LEU A 432 31.70 30.09 -45.72
C LEU A 432 31.87 29.21 -44.47
N VAL A 433 33.01 29.29 -43.77
CA VAL A 433 33.24 28.49 -42.55
C VAL A 433 32.32 28.93 -41.40
N ILE A 434 32.05 30.23 -41.28
CA ILE A 434 31.10 30.76 -40.30
C ILE A 434 29.66 30.32 -40.63
N ASP A 435 29.26 30.38 -41.90
CA ASP A 435 27.94 29.92 -42.34
C ASP A 435 27.75 28.42 -42.12
N GLU A 436 28.79 27.60 -42.35
CA GLU A 436 28.77 26.17 -42.05
C GLU A 436 28.60 25.92 -40.54
N SER A 437 29.32 26.69 -39.71
CA SER A 437 29.19 26.63 -38.25
C SER A 437 27.80 27.03 -37.74
N LEU A 438 27.20 28.07 -38.33
CA LEU A 438 25.85 28.52 -38.01
C LEU A 438 24.79 27.50 -38.44
N GLN A 439 25.03 26.81 -39.56
CA GLN A 439 24.15 25.74 -40.00
C GLN A 439 24.22 24.54 -39.08
N ASP A 440 25.41 24.14 -38.64
CA ASP A 440 25.58 23.05 -37.68
C ASP A 440 24.91 23.35 -36.34
N LEU A 441 25.02 24.59 -35.83
CA LEU A 441 24.30 25.01 -34.62
C LEU A 441 22.78 24.96 -34.82
N ARG A 442 22.27 25.45 -35.95
CA ARG A 442 20.83 25.41 -36.25
C ARG A 442 20.32 23.99 -36.38
N LEU A 443 21.11 23.07 -36.95
CA LEU A 443 20.74 21.66 -37.04
C LEU A 443 20.63 20.97 -35.70
N ILE A 444 21.50 21.33 -34.75
CA ILE A 444 21.41 20.85 -33.38
C ILE A 444 20.14 21.42 -32.72
N ILE A 445 19.87 22.72 -32.85
CA ILE A 445 18.63 23.33 -32.33
C ILE A 445 17.39 22.65 -32.91
N ASP A 446 17.34 22.45 -34.23
CA ASP A 446 16.22 21.79 -34.90
C ASP A 446 16.06 20.34 -34.41
N SER A 447 17.16 19.65 -34.08
CA SER A 447 17.10 18.29 -33.52
C SER A 447 16.62 18.24 -32.06
N LEU A 448 16.72 19.33 -31.31
CA LEU A 448 16.21 19.44 -29.94
C LEU A 448 14.69 19.67 -29.90
N ASP A 449 14.11 20.16 -30.99
CA ASP A 449 12.66 20.43 -31.12
C ASP A 449 11.87 19.23 -31.65
N VAL A 450 12.48 18.03 -31.67
CA VAL A 450 11.81 16.80 -32.07
C VAL A 450 10.83 16.35 -30.99
N SER A 451 9.66 16.98 -31.01
CA SER A 451 8.52 16.66 -30.16
C SER A 451 7.80 15.44 -30.73
N GLY A 452 7.91 14.30 -30.04
CA GLY A 452 7.10 13.10 -30.34
C GLY A 452 7.62 12.15 -31.42
N GLY A 453 8.87 12.30 -31.89
CA GLY A 453 9.51 11.35 -32.82
C GLY A 453 9.20 11.58 -34.30
N ASP A 454 8.67 12.74 -34.67
CA ASP A 454 8.38 13.10 -36.06
C ASP A 454 9.60 13.74 -36.76
N VAL A 455 10.06 13.11 -37.85
CA VAL A 455 11.25 13.50 -38.62
C VAL A 455 10.88 14.38 -39.82
N LEU A 456 9.61 14.41 -40.22
CA LEU A 456 9.17 15.15 -41.41
C LEU A 456 9.36 16.68 -41.27
N PRO A 457 9.02 17.34 -40.14
CA PRO A 457 9.25 18.77 -39.97
C PRO A 457 10.73 19.14 -40.06
N LEU A 458 11.58 18.29 -39.48
CA LEU A 458 13.03 18.43 -39.46
C LEU A 458 13.64 18.37 -40.88
N LEU A 459 13.21 17.41 -41.69
CA LEU A 459 13.62 17.30 -43.11
C LEU A 459 12.99 18.39 -43.98
N GLY A 460 11.77 18.84 -43.66
CA GLY A 460 11.14 19.99 -44.30
C GLY A 460 11.94 21.29 -44.13
N ASN A 461 12.46 21.54 -42.93
CA ASN A 461 13.35 22.68 -42.66
C ASN A 461 14.68 22.57 -43.42
N LEU A 462 15.20 21.34 -43.62
CA LEU A 462 16.38 21.12 -44.47
C LEU A 462 16.07 21.46 -45.94
N ARG A 463 14.95 21.00 -46.49
CA ARG A 463 14.49 21.33 -47.86
C ARG A 463 14.40 22.83 -48.08
N PHE A 464 13.74 23.55 -47.17
CA PHE A 464 13.55 25.00 -47.28
C PHE A 464 14.89 25.75 -47.41
N ARG A 465 15.93 25.29 -46.70
CA ARG A 465 17.27 25.89 -46.73
C ARG A 465 18.10 25.48 -47.94
N LEU A 466 17.95 24.24 -48.41
CA LEU A 466 18.71 23.73 -49.55
C LEU A 466 18.20 24.25 -50.90
N THR A 467 16.88 24.47 -51.02
CA THR A 467 16.26 24.85 -52.29
C THR A 467 16.89 26.11 -52.92
N PRO A 468 17.08 27.24 -52.21
CA PRO A 468 17.69 28.44 -52.77
C PRO A 468 19.17 28.24 -53.15
N ARG A 469 19.90 27.46 -52.35
CA ARG A 469 21.33 27.19 -52.58
C ARG A 469 21.56 26.34 -53.81
N LEU A 470 20.77 25.27 -53.98
CA LEU A 470 20.84 24.41 -55.16
C LEU A 470 20.43 25.17 -56.42
N ALA A 471 19.39 26.02 -56.33
CA ALA A 471 18.96 26.87 -57.44
C ALA A 471 20.05 27.85 -57.88
N ALA A 472 20.78 28.46 -56.94
CA ALA A 472 21.91 29.35 -57.25
C ALA A 472 23.07 28.62 -57.95
N LEU A 473 23.21 27.32 -57.74
CA LEU A 473 24.19 26.45 -58.42
C LEU A 473 23.66 25.86 -59.73
N GLY A 474 22.42 26.19 -60.13
CA GLY A 474 21.78 25.65 -61.34
C GLY A 474 21.30 24.19 -61.22
N ILE A 475 21.22 23.65 -60.00
CA ILE A 475 20.84 22.25 -59.73
C ILE A 475 19.35 22.18 -59.43
N ARG A 476 18.61 21.34 -60.15
CA ARG A 476 17.18 21.11 -59.88
C ARG A 476 17.02 20.16 -58.69
N LEU A 477 16.18 20.52 -57.72
CA LEU A 477 15.81 19.65 -56.60
C LEU A 477 14.40 19.07 -56.82
N SER A 478 14.27 17.75 -56.85
CA SER A 478 12.98 17.06 -56.72
C SER A 478 12.87 16.45 -55.32
N TRP A 479 11.74 16.69 -54.66
CA TRP A 479 11.50 16.28 -53.28
C TRP A 479 10.14 15.60 -53.16
N SER A 480 10.13 14.34 -52.73
CA SER A 480 8.93 13.56 -52.43
C SER A 480 8.95 13.15 -50.96
N ALA A 481 7.86 13.36 -50.24
CA ALA A 481 7.72 12.94 -48.86
C ALA A 481 6.31 12.37 -48.63
N GLU A 482 6.26 11.12 -48.18
CA GLU A 482 5.01 10.45 -47.81
C GLU A 482 4.61 10.81 -46.37
N ALA A 483 3.31 10.90 -46.10
CA ALA A 483 2.82 11.08 -44.73
C ALA A 483 2.99 9.76 -43.96
N MET A 484 3.70 9.80 -42.84
CA MET A 484 4.04 8.61 -42.04
C MET A 484 3.85 8.86 -40.54
N PRO A 485 3.54 7.84 -39.74
CA PRO A 485 3.45 7.98 -38.29
C PRO A 485 4.83 8.31 -37.69
N PRO A 486 4.88 8.98 -36.53
CA PRO A 486 6.13 9.27 -35.83
C PRO A 486 6.93 7.99 -35.53
N LEU A 487 8.26 8.07 -35.62
CA LEU A 487 9.10 6.94 -35.21
C LEU A 487 9.09 6.79 -33.70
N ALA A 488 8.43 5.73 -33.23
CA ALA A 488 8.45 5.36 -31.82
C ALA A 488 9.90 5.18 -31.32
N GLY A 489 10.25 5.87 -30.24
CA GLY A 489 11.57 5.79 -29.61
C GLY A 489 12.65 6.69 -30.22
N LEU A 490 12.38 7.46 -31.27
CA LEU A 490 13.36 8.39 -31.83
C LEU A 490 13.59 9.57 -30.87
N ASN A 491 14.83 9.70 -30.38
CA ASN A 491 15.27 10.84 -29.57
C ASN A 491 15.99 11.90 -30.42
N ALA A 492 16.30 13.05 -29.80
CA ALA A 492 16.99 14.17 -30.47
C ALA A 492 18.32 13.74 -31.14
N GLY A 493 19.12 12.90 -30.47
CA GLY A 493 20.37 12.37 -31.02
C GLY A 493 20.15 11.49 -32.26
N GLY A 494 19.04 10.75 -32.28
CA GLY A 494 18.64 9.94 -33.41
C GLY A 494 18.26 10.79 -34.63
N ALA A 495 17.43 11.80 -34.42
CA ALA A 495 17.04 12.75 -35.45
C ALA A 495 18.23 13.54 -36.02
N LEU A 496 19.17 13.97 -35.16
CA LEU A 496 20.41 14.62 -35.60
C LEU A 496 21.27 13.69 -36.48
N SER A 497 21.34 12.40 -36.13
CA SER A 497 22.08 11.41 -36.92
C SER A 497 21.46 11.23 -38.31
N ILE A 498 20.13 11.21 -38.42
CA ILE A 498 19.40 11.16 -39.70
C ILE A 498 19.74 12.39 -40.56
N LEU A 499 19.64 13.61 -39.99
CA LEU A 499 19.99 14.85 -40.71
C LEU A 499 21.42 14.85 -41.23
N ARG A 500 22.38 14.40 -40.40
CA ARG A 500 23.79 14.35 -40.77
C ARG A 500 24.06 13.37 -41.91
N ILE A 501 23.36 12.24 -41.95
CA ILE A 501 23.48 11.27 -43.05
C ILE A 501 22.95 11.88 -44.35
N VAL A 502 21.76 12.50 -44.31
CA VAL A 502 21.16 13.15 -45.48
C VAL A 502 22.05 14.28 -46.00
N GLN A 503 22.59 15.12 -45.12
CA GLN A 503 23.48 16.21 -45.52
C GLN A 503 24.80 15.73 -46.09
N GLU A 504 25.41 14.71 -45.49
CA GLU A 504 26.66 14.15 -46.01
C GLU A 504 26.44 13.58 -47.42
N ALA A 505 25.31 12.91 -47.68
CA ALA A 505 24.96 12.45 -49.02
C ALA A 505 24.83 13.61 -50.02
N ILE A 506 24.17 14.70 -49.64
CA ILE A 506 24.00 15.90 -50.49
C ILE A 506 25.35 16.59 -50.72
N ASN A 507 26.17 16.74 -49.68
CA ASN A 507 27.49 17.37 -49.78
C ASN A 507 28.42 16.56 -50.69
N ASN A 508 28.36 15.23 -50.61
CA ASN A 508 29.10 14.34 -51.50
C ASN A 508 28.68 14.51 -52.96
N ALA A 509 27.38 14.61 -53.25
CA ALA A 509 26.89 14.90 -54.60
C ALA A 509 27.42 16.26 -55.12
N LEU A 510 27.35 17.31 -54.30
CA LEU A 510 27.81 18.65 -54.67
C LEU A 510 29.32 18.72 -54.93
N LYS A 511 30.12 18.08 -54.06
CA LYS A 511 31.60 18.12 -54.15
C LYS A 511 32.15 17.24 -55.26
N HIS A 512 31.55 16.08 -55.50
CA HIS A 512 32.16 15.03 -56.32
C HIS A 512 31.40 14.74 -57.62
N ALA A 513 30.08 14.90 -57.65
CA ALA A 513 29.26 14.45 -58.77
C ALA A 513 28.93 15.56 -59.80
N ARG A 514 28.92 16.83 -59.38
CA ARG A 514 28.46 17.99 -60.17
C ARG A 514 27.12 17.72 -60.90
N PRO A 515 26.06 17.36 -60.16
CA PRO A 515 24.81 16.92 -60.77
C PRO A 515 24.02 18.10 -61.38
N CYS A 516 23.16 17.80 -62.34
CA CYS A 516 22.14 18.73 -62.84
C CYS A 516 20.82 18.56 -62.08
N HIS A 517 20.60 17.37 -61.51
CA HIS A 517 19.39 17.01 -60.81
C HIS A 517 19.70 16.21 -59.53
N LEU A 518 19.07 16.63 -58.42
CA LEU A 518 19.09 15.94 -57.14
C LEU A 518 17.66 15.53 -56.77
N HIS A 519 17.46 14.26 -56.44
CA HIS A 519 16.20 13.67 -56.04
C HIS A 519 16.26 13.16 -54.60
N ILE A 520 15.34 13.62 -53.76
CA ILE A 520 15.21 13.18 -52.37
C ILE A 520 13.80 12.63 -52.15
N GLU A 521 13.74 11.39 -51.69
CA GLU A 521 12.51 10.66 -51.41
C GLU A 521 12.50 10.20 -49.96
N ILE A 522 11.42 10.52 -49.23
CA ILE A 522 11.18 10.13 -47.85
C ILE A 522 9.89 9.32 -47.82
N GLY A 523 9.97 8.09 -47.35
CA GLY A 523 8.81 7.22 -47.24
C GLY A 523 9.04 6.10 -46.25
N GLN A 524 8.18 5.09 -46.32
CA GLN A 524 8.24 3.92 -45.43
C GLN A 524 8.40 2.64 -46.25
N ASP A 525 9.31 1.76 -45.83
CA ASP A 525 9.49 0.41 -46.40
C ASP A 525 9.07 -0.60 -45.32
N GLY A 526 7.82 -1.04 -45.37
CA GLY A 526 7.21 -1.82 -44.29
C GLY A 526 7.00 -0.99 -43.01
N GLN A 527 7.79 -1.26 -41.97
CA GLN A 527 7.80 -0.44 -40.75
C GLN A 527 8.98 0.54 -40.69
N ASP A 528 9.96 0.40 -41.58
CA ASP A 528 11.21 1.15 -41.51
C ASP A 528 11.09 2.50 -42.22
N LEU A 529 11.65 3.55 -41.63
CA LEU A 529 11.87 4.82 -42.30
C LEU A 529 12.88 4.62 -43.43
N ARG A 530 12.50 4.99 -44.66
CA ARG A 530 13.36 4.96 -45.84
C ARG A 530 13.59 6.38 -46.34
N ILE A 531 14.85 6.80 -46.37
CA ILE A 531 15.26 8.07 -46.99
C ILE A 531 16.23 7.76 -48.12
N GLN A 532 15.90 8.19 -49.33
CA GLN A 532 16.73 8.05 -50.52
C GLN A 532 17.20 9.42 -50.99
N VAL A 533 18.52 9.54 -51.23
CA VAL A 533 19.14 10.69 -51.88
C VAL A 533 19.81 10.21 -53.16
N GLN A 534 19.41 10.75 -54.30
CA GLN A 534 19.92 10.36 -55.61
C GLN A 534 20.37 11.58 -56.42
N ASP A 535 21.51 11.46 -57.09
CA ASP A 535 22.02 12.45 -58.04
C ASP A 535 22.24 11.83 -59.43
N ASP A 536 22.26 12.67 -60.46
CA ASP A 536 22.51 12.31 -61.87
C ASP A 536 23.94 12.61 -62.33
N GLY A 537 24.88 12.78 -61.39
CA GLY A 537 26.23 13.21 -61.70
C GLY A 537 27.15 12.09 -62.18
N LYS A 538 28.46 12.31 -62.06
CA LYS A 538 29.49 11.43 -62.64
C LYS A 538 29.52 10.01 -62.07
N GLY A 539 28.95 9.78 -60.88
CA GLY A 539 29.02 8.50 -60.18
C GLY A 539 30.46 8.02 -59.90
N PHE A 540 30.58 6.87 -59.25
CA PHE A 540 31.88 6.24 -58.97
C PHE A 540 31.72 4.72 -58.90
N ASP A 541 32.84 4.00 -58.94
CA ASP A 541 32.83 2.56 -58.69
C ASP A 541 32.72 2.30 -57.17
N ALA A 542 31.52 1.88 -56.74
CA ALA A 542 31.23 1.60 -55.34
C ALA A 542 32.10 0.48 -54.76
N ALA A 543 32.52 -0.50 -55.56
CA ALA A 543 33.35 -1.62 -55.12
C ALA A 543 34.80 -1.20 -54.85
N VAL A 544 35.30 -0.20 -55.59
CA VAL A 544 36.63 0.39 -55.40
C VAL A 544 36.64 1.35 -54.20
N ALA A 545 35.59 2.16 -54.04
CA ALA A 545 35.46 3.08 -52.91
C ALA A 545 35.32 2.35 -51.56
N ALA A 546 34.65 1.19 -51.52
CA ALA A 546 34.53 0.37 -50.32
C ALA A 546 35.86 -0.27 -49.86
N LYS A 547 36.86 -0.42 -50.76
CA LYS A 547 38.16 -1.05 -50.49
C LYS A 547 39.28 -0.07 -50.11
N GLY A 548 38.99 1.23 -49.98
CA GLY A 548 39.90 2.23 -49.40
C GLY A 548 41.13 2.62 -50.24
N ALA A 549 41.26 2.11 -51.48
CA ALA A 549 42.39 2.42 -52.34
C ALA A 549 42.12 3.67 -53.19
N GLY A 550 42.26 4.87 -52.61
CA GLY A 550 42.36 6.09 -53.45
C GLY A 550 41.93 7.45 -52.88
N GLY A 551 41.58 7.61 -51.59
CA GLY A 551 41.30 8.95 -51.07
C GLY A 551 40.81 9.01 -49.63
N THR A 552 41.17 10.09 -48.94
CA THR A 552 40.90 10.43 -47.52
C THR A 552 39.41 10.74 -47.21
N GLY A 553 38.46 10.08 -47.87
CA GLY A 553 37.03 10.33 -47.69
C GLY A 553 36.45 9.66 -46.44
N ARG A 554 36.26 10.41 -45.35
CA ARG A 554 35.62 9.93 -44.10
C ARG A 554 34.08 9.88 -44.16
N GLY A 555 33.47 10.37 -45.24
CA GLY A 555 32.02 10.54 -45.36
C GLY A 555 31.21 9.25 -45.29
N LEU A 556 31.52 8.28 -46.16
CA LEU A 556 30.81 6.99 -46.24
C LEU A 556 30.93 6.16 -44.94
N PRO A 557 32.12 5.93 -44.36
CA PRO A 557 32.25 5.24 -43.07
C PRO A 557 31.50 5.96 -41.93
N GLY A 558 31.50 7.30 -41.94
CA GLY A 558 30.77 8.10 -40.96
C GLY A 558 29.25 7.96 -41.06
N MET A 559 28.70 7.86 -42.28
CA MET A 559 27.27 7.60 -42.49
C MET A 559 26.87 6.21 -42.00
N CYS A 560 27.66 5.17 -42.30
CA CYS A 560 27.39 3.81 -41.84
C CYS A 560 27.39 3.70 -40.31
N LEU A 561 28.42 4.25 -39.63
CA LEU A 561 28.51 4.23 -38.17
C LEU A 561 27.32 4.94 -37.49
N ARG A 562 26.85 6.05 -38.07
CA ARG A 562 25.68 6.76 -37.55
C ARG A 562 24.39 5.97 -37.77
N ALA A 563 24.25 5.30 -38.91
CA ALA A 563 23.10 4.45 -39.18
C ALA A 563 23.06 3.23 -38.24
N GLU A 564 24.19 2.59 -37.98
CA GLU A 564 24.31 1.48 -37.03
C GLU A 564 23.89 1.88 -35.61
N ARG A 565 24.24 3.09 -35.15
CA ARG A 565 23.80 3.63 -33.85
C ARG A 565 22.29 3.82 -33.74
N LEU A 566 21.60 3.97 -34.87
CA LEU A 566 20.14 4.03 -34.93
C LEU A 566 19.49 2.64 -34.97
N GLY A 567 20.28 1.57 -35.08
CA GLY A 567 19.81 0.23 -35.45
C GLY A 567 19.46 0.09 -36.94
N GLY A 568 19.84 1.08 -37.75
CA GLY A 568 19.55 1.16 -39.17
C GLY A 568 20.73 0.76 -40.06
N SER A 569 20.58 0.96 -41.37
CA SER A 569 21.61 0.69 -42.38
C SER A 569 21.63 1.75 -43.48
N VAL A 570 22.79 1.92 -44.11
CA VAL A 570 22.97 2.76 -45.31
C VAL A 570 23.46 1.88 -46.45
N ALA A 571 22.76 1.93 -47.58
CA ALA A 571 23.17 1.30 -48.83
C ALA A 571 23.53 2.38 -49.86
N VAL A 572 24.60 2.15 -50.62
CA VAL A 572 25.05 3.08 -51.67
C VAL A 572 25.16 2.31 -52.99
N ASP A 573 24.46 2.80 -53.99
CA ASP A 573 24.46 2.30 -55.36
C ASP A 573 25.02 3.39 -56.27
N SER A 574 26.14 3.13 -56.92
CA SER A 574 26.77 4.06 -57.85
C SER A 574 27.56 3.32 -58.92
N ALA A 575 27.53 3.86 -60.13
CA ALA A 575 28.38 3.44 -61.23
C ALA A 575 28.86 4.68 -62.00
N PRO A 576 30.08 4.66 -62.57
CA PRO A 576 30.58 5.75 -63.41
C PRO A 576 29.57 6.08 -64.53
N GLY A 577 29.20 7.36 -64.64
CA GLY A 577 28.25 7.90 -65.61
C GLY A 577 26.76 7.67 -65.27
N ARG A 578 26.42 7.02 -64.16
CA ARG A 578 25.01 6.74 -63.76
C ARG A 578 24.56 7.47 -62.48
N GLY A 579 25.37 8.38 -61.95
CA GLY A 579 25.11 9.07 -60.69
C GLY A 579 25.31 8.20 -59.46
N THR A 580 24.83 8.68 -58.32
CA THR A 580 24.90 7.98 -57.02
C THR A 580 23.53 7.98 -56.35
N ARG A 581 23.17 6.86 -55.72
CA ARG A 581 21.98 6.70 -54.88
C ARG A 581 22.38 6.20 -53.50
N VAL A 582 22.01 6.94 -52.47
CA VAL A 582 22.19 6.61 -51.05
C VAL A 582 20.83 6.32 -50.44
N ILE A 583 20.67 5.18 -49.77
CA ILE A 583 19.43 4.74 -49.14
C ILE A 583 19.69 4.49 -47.65
N LEU A 584 19.06 5.28 -46.78
CA LEU A 584 19.03 5.09 -45.33
C LEU A 584 17.76 4.34 -44.95
N ARG A 585 17.90 3.27 -44.16
CA ARG A 585 16.80 2.52 -43.54
C ARG A 585 16.93 2.57 -42.03
N VAL A 586 15.88 3.00 -41.32
CA VAL A 586 15.86 3.06 -39.84
C VAL A 586 14.61 2.36 -39.31
N PRO A 587 14.77 1.27 -38.54
CA PRO A 587 13.62 0.56 -37.96
C PRO A 587 13.03 1.33 -36.77
N PRO A 588 11.74 1.11 -36.44
CA PRO A 588 11.15 1.66 -35.23
C PRO A 588 11.86 1.09 -33.99
N GLN A 589 12.33 1.97 -33.10
CA GLN A 589 12.97 1.55 -31.87
C GLN A 589 11.90 1.02 -30.92
N HIS A 590 11.72 -0.31 -30.93
CA HIS A 590 11.01 -0.98 -29.86
C HIS A 590 11.77 -0.67 -28.57
N ALA A 591 11.11 0.04 -27.64
CA ALA A 591 11.66 0.33 -26.33
C ALA A 591 12.34 -0.93 -25.78
N ALA A 592 13.67 -0.92 -25.73
CA ALA A 592 14.45 -2.03 -25.23
C ALA A 592 14.10 -2.21 -23.76
N GLN A 593 13.13 -3.09 -23.47
CA GLN A 593 13.10 -3.80 -22.20
C GLN A 593 14.46 -4.49 -22.09
N GLY A 594 15.23 -4.10 -21.08
CA GLY A 594 16.59 -4.57 -20.87
C GLY A 594 16.68 -6.09 -20.95
N ARG A 595 17.25 -6.60 -22.03
CA ARG A 595 17.94 -7.89 -21.99
C ARG A 595 19.26 -7.64 -21.28
N VAL A 596 19.22 -7.77 -19.95
CA VAL A 596 20.41 -8.16 -19.20
C VAL A 596 20.82 -9.51 -19.78
N SER A 597 21.84 -9.47 -20.61
CA SER A 597 22.59 -10.63 -21.05
C SER A 597 23.07 -11.36 -19.80
N ALA A 598 22.50 -12.52 -19.53
CA ALA A 598 23.04 -13.48 -18.58
C ALA A 598 24.39 -13.94 -19.12
N PHE A 599 25.46 -13.36 -18.61
CA PHE A 599 26.80 -13.94 -18.68
C PHE A 599 27.11 -14.56 -17.32
N ARG A 600 27.11 -15.90 -17.35
CA ARG A 600 27.65 -16.91 -16.41
C ARG A 600 27.61 -16.64 -14.91
#